data_AF-A0A6M1KNV0-F1
#
_entry.id   AF-A0A6M1KNV0-F1
#
_cell.length_a   1.000
_cell.length_b   1.000
_cell.length_c   1.000
_cell.angle_alpha   90.00
_cell.angle_beta   90.00
_cell.angle_gamma   90.00
#
_symmetry.space_group_name_H-M   'P 1'
#
loop_
_entity.id
_entity.type
_entity.pdbx_description
1 polymer ?
#
loop_
_entity_poly.entity_id
_entity_poly.type
_entity_poly.pdbx_seq_one_letter_code
_entity_poly.pdbx_strand_id
1 'polypeptide(L)'
;MLDTKVRFDEPSIVAYAESMSKNYTEADVAKLTELTTHNAKSQTALLGYYEANSVTSYEQIAHQNKLTYFDAGSDGWNAMSRVDSKLAPKVNHEFLMKQIEDGKDFILVSNPYKAKAIANSTGKGVSYADEIDTLSNNGYKTEKYEDFWRAYK
;
A
#
# COMPACT_ATOMS: atom_id res chain seq x y z
N MET A 1 -8.71 14.20 -9.42
CA MET A 1 -7.72 13.55 -8.54
C MET A 1 -7.52 14.47 -7.37
N LEU A 2 -7.60 13.97 -6.14
CA LEU A 2 -7.29 14.74 -4.94
C LEU A 2 -5.77 14.86 -4.80
N ASP A 3 -5.29 16.04 -4.43
CA ASP A 3 -3.89 16.26 -4.08
C ASP A 3 -3.49 15.40 -2.87
N THR A 4 -2.24 14.94 -2.81
CA THR A 4 -1.71 14.16 -1.68
C THR A 4 -1.88 14.89 -0.35
N LYS A 5 -1.65 16.21 -0.32
CA LYS A 5 -1.81 17.07 0.86
C LYS A 5 -3.25 17.13 1.37
N VAL A 6 -4.23 16.79 0.52
CA VAL A 6 -5.64 16.69 0.91
C VAL A 6 -5.95 15.31 1.50
N ARG A 7 -5.21 14.26 1.11
CA ARG A 7 -5.44 12.90 1.61
C ARG A 7 -4.80 12.67 2.98
N PHE A 8 -3.58 13.17 3.22
CA PHE A 8 -2.85 13.01 4.48
C PHE A 8 -1.63 13.95 4.59
N ASP A 9 -1.00 13.96 5.76
CA ASP A 9 0.20 14.74 6.07
C ASP A 9 1.49 14.02 5.66
N GLU A 10 1.80 14.06 4.36
CA GLU A 10 3.06 13.53 3.81
C GLU A 10 4.33 14.11 4.48
N PRO A 11 4.41 15.43 4.81
CA PRO A 11 5.54 15.99 5.56
C PRO A 11 5.91 15.25 6.85
N SER A 12 4.94 14.70 7.59
CA SER A 12 5.23 13.93 8.80
C SER A 12 5.96 12.61 8.50
N ILE A 13 5.64 11.95 7.40
CA ILE A 13 6.35 10.74 6.94
C ILE A 13 7.78 11.09 6.53
N VAL A 14 7.94 12.18 5.75
CA VAL A 14 9.25 12.65 5.28
C VAL A 14 10.13 13.02 6.48
N ALA A 15 9.63 13.83 7.40
CA ALA A 15 10.37 14.25 8.58
C ALA A 15 10.79 13.07 9.46
N TYR A 16 9.91 12.08 9.64
CA TYR A 16 10.27 10.87 10.38
C TYR A 16 11.36 10.09 9.67
N ALA A 17 11.17 9.77 8.38
CA ALA A 17 12.15 9.00 7.60
C ALA A 17 13.53 9.68 7.55
N GLU A 18 13.59 11.00 7.39
CA GLU A 18 14.86 11.74 7.33
C GLU A 18 15.57 11.86 8.69
N SER A 19 14.84 11.69 9.79
CA SER A 19 15.43 11.60 11.13
C SER A 19 16.09 10.24 11.42
N MET A 20 15.78 9.22 10.62
CA MET A 20 16.26 7.85 10.82
C MET A 20 17.69 7.65 10.35
N SER A 21 18.39 6.71 10.99
CA SER A 21 19.68 6.21 10.53
C SER A 21 19.51 4.96 9.65
N LYS A 22 20.58 4.53 8.97
CA LYS A 22 20.60 3.26 8.22
C LYS A 22 20.38 2.02 9.10
N ASN A 23 20.59 2.12 10.40
CA ASN A 23 20.34 1.06 11.38
C ASN A 23 18.96 1.24 12.02
N TYR A 24 17.92 1.37 11.20
CA TYR A 24 16.55 1.52 11.68
C TYR A 24 16.03 0.23 12.33
N THR A 25 15.08 0.40 13.24
CA THR A 25 14.52 -0.67 14.09
C THR A 25 13.15 -1.14 13.58
N GLU A 26 12.64 -2.23 14.17
CA GLU A 26 11.25 -2.66 13.95
C GLU A 26 10.24 -1.61 14.43
N ALA A 27 10.55 -0.87 15.49
CA ALA A 27 9.71 0.24 15.96
C ALA A 27 9.61 1.35 14.91
N ASP A 28 10.68 1.63 14.17
CA ASP A 28 10.66 2.61 13.09
C ASP A 28 9.79 2.15 11.91
N VAL A 29 9.88 0.87 11.55
CA VAL A 29 9.01 0.29 10.52
C VAL A 29 7.56 0.37 10.98
N ALA A 30 7.25 -0.04 12.21
CA ALA A 30 5.90 0.03 12.76
C ALA A 30 5.36 1.47 12.79
N LYS A 31 6.21 2.46 13.10
CA LYS A 31 5.81 3.87 13.10
C LYS A 31 5.52 4.40 11.70
N LEU A 32 6.38 4.07 10.72
CA LEU A 32 6.13 4.40 9.32
C LEU A 32 4.88 3.72 8.78
N THR A 33 4.63 2.46 9.16
CA THR A 33 3.40 1.74 8.80
C THR A 33 2.18 2.46 9.36
N GLU A 34 2.21 2.92 10.61
CA GLU A 34 1.12 3.73 11.18
C GLU A 34 0.88 5.01 10.38
N LEU A 35 1.93 5.77 10.05
CA LEU A 35 1.82 7.03 9.32
C LEU A 35 1.32 6.86 7.88
N THR A 36 1.60 5.70 7.27
CA THR A 36 1.21 5.38 5.88
C THR A 36 -0.11 4.63 5.78
N THR A 37 -0.68 4.19 6.91
CA THR A 37 -1.97 3.49 6.97
C THR A 37 -3.10 4.49 7.15
N HIS A 38 -3.95 4.61 6.14
CA HIS A 38 -5.08 5.51 6.16
C HIS A 38 -6.38 4.76 6.47
N ASN A 39 -7.30 5.43 7.16
CA ASN A 39 -8.60 4.89 7.58
C ASN A 39 -8.51 3.52 8.27
N ALA A 40 -7.53 3.33 9.17
CA ALA A 40 -7.23 2.06 9.84
C ALA A 40 -8.42 1.37 10.53
N LYS A 41 -9.53 2.08 10.78
CA LYS A 41 -10.74 1.51 11.40
C LYS A 41 -11.70 0.84 10.41
N SER A 42 -11.50 0.99 9.09
CA SER A 42 -12.36 0.32 8.09
C SER A 42 -12.12 -1.18 8.10
N GLN A 43 -13.19 -1.98 8.05
CA GLN A 43 -13.09 -3.45 7.95
C GLN A 43 -12.53 -3.91 6.60
N THR A 44 -12.64 -3.08 5.58
CA THR A 44 -12.16 -3.37 4.23
C THR A 44 -10.90 -2.58 3.93
N ALA A 45 -9.89 -3.27 3.39
CA ALA A 45 -8.68 -2.71 2.80
C ALA A 45 -8.76 -2.77 1.27
N LEU A 46 -8.27 -1.73 0.61
CA LEU A 46 -8.26 -1.63 -0.84
C LEU A 46 -6.82 -1.61 -1.36
N LEU A 47 -6.50 -2.52 -2.27
CA LEU A 47 -5.19 -2.66 -2.91
C LEU A 47 -5.29 -2.42 -4.43
N GLY A 48 -4.21 -1.98 -5.05
CA GLY A 48 -4.13 -1.79 -6.49
C GLY A 48 -2.85 -1.12 -6.95
N TYR A 49 -2.69 -0.95 -8.27
CA TYR A 49 -1.59 -0.16 -8.78
C TYR A 49 -1.77 1.32 -8.43
N TYR A 50 -0.66 1.95 -8.06
CA TYR A 50 -0.56 3.40 -8.14
C TYR A 50 -0.47 3.84 -9.61
N GLU A 51 -1.38 4.72 -9.99
CA GLU A 51 -1.40 5.38 -11.29
C GLU A 51 -1.28 6.90 -11.10
N ALA A 52 -0.08 7.42 -11.38
CA ALA A 52 0.17 8.85 -11.31
C ALA A 52 -0.85 9.63 -12.13
N ASN A 53 -1.43 10.65 -11.50
CA ASN A 53 -2.43 11.54 -12.08
C ASN A 53 -3.79 10.91 -12.46
N SER A 54 -4.13 9.73 -11.91
CA SER A 54 -5.36 9.02 -12.23
C SER A 54 -6.40 9.11 -11.10
N VAL A 55 -7.67 9.38 -11.44
CA VAL A 55 -8.78 9.27 -10.47
C VAL A 55 -9.16 7.83 -10.14
N THR A 56 -8.73 6.89 -10.98
CA THR A 56 -8.96 5.46 -10.80
C THR A 56 -7.79 4.78 -10.09
N SER A 57 -6.77 5.53 -9.67
CA SER A 57 -5.70 5.01 -8.82
C SER A 57 -6.27 4.56 -7.48
N TYR A 58 -5.71 3.47 -6.94
CA TYR A 58 -6.28 2.78 -5.77
C TYR A 58 -6.47 3.71 -4.55
N GLU A 59 -5.50 4.59 -4.28
CA GLU A 59 -5.53 5.48 -3.13
C GLU A 59 -6.62 6.55 -3.25
N GLN A 60 -6.97 6.97 -4.47
CA GLN A 60 -8.06 7.90 -4.71
C GLN A 60 -9.40 7.25 -4.41
N ILE A 61 -9.59 6.03 -4.91
CA ILE A 61 -10.82 5.25 -4.70
C ILE A 61 -10.96 4.95 -3.21
N ALA A 62 -9.90 4.47 -2.56
CA ALA A 62 -9.92 4.12 -1.14
C ALA A 62 -10.22 5.33 -0.25
N HIS A 63 -9.59 6.48 -0.52
CA HIS A 63 -9.82 7.70 0.24
C HIS A 63 -11.28 8.18 0.14
N GLN A 64 -11.83 8.24 -1.08
CA GLN A 64 -13.22 8.67 -1.30
C GLN A 64 -14.23 7.76 -0.63
N ASN A 65 -13.95 6.45 -0.59
CA ASN A 65 -14.83 5.44 0.01
C ASN A 65 -14.52 5.16 1.49
N LYS A 66 -13.58 5.90 2.11
CA LYS A 66 -13.16 5.74 3.51
C LYS A 66 -12.69 4.31 3.86
N LEU A 67 -12.08 3.63 2.89
CA LEU A 67 -11.54 2.27 3.06
C LEU A 67 -10.12 2.34 3.62
N THR A 68 -9.62 1.25 4.20
CA THR A 68 -8.21 1.16 4.63
C THR A 68 -7.30 1.08 3.40
N TYR A 69 -6.22 1.85 3.36
CA TYR A 69 -5.23 1.77 2.29
C TYR A 69 -3.86 2.25 2.76
N PHE A 70 -2.83 1.80 2.07
CA PHE A 70 -1.49 2.34 2.20
C PHE A 70 -1.36 3.57 1.30
N ASP A 71 -0.78 4.67 1.77
CA ASP A 71 -0.30 5.76 0.92
C ASP A 71 0.80 6.52 1.65
N ALA A 72 1.98 6.57 1.04
CA ALA A 72 3.13 7.32 1.56
C ALA A 72 3.38 8.61 0.77
N GLY A 73 2.66 8.82 -0.33
CA GLY A 73 2.98 9.86 -1.30
C GLY A 73 4.32 9.61 -1.98
N SER A 74 4.65 10.45 -2.97
CA SER A 74 5.90 10.28 -3.71
C SER A 74 7.12 10.69 -2.86
N ASP A 75 6.99 11.76 -2.07
CA ASP A 75 8.09 12.27 -1.25
C ASP A 75 8.32 11.39 -0.03
N GLY A 76 7.25 10.90 0.62
CA GLY A 76 7.39 9.95 1.73
C GLY A 76 7.99 8.62 1.29
N TRP A 77 7.55 8.07 0.15
CA TRP A 77 8.17 6.88 -0.44
C TRP A 77 9.65 7.08 -0.75
N ASN A 78 9.99 8.22 -1.36
CA ASN A 78 11.37 8.56 -1.71
C ASN A 78 12.23 8.79 -0.46
N ALA A 79 11.70 9.42 0.58
CA ALA A 79 12.40 9.64 1.85
C ALA A 79 12.77 8.32 2.51
N MET A 80 11.82 7.39 2.63
CA MET A 80 12.09 6.04 3.13
C MET A 80 13.15 5.32 2.29
N SER A 81 13.04 5.41 0.95
CA SER A 81 13.99 4.76 0.03
C SER A 81 15.41 5.34 0.09
N ARG A 82 15.58 6.60 0.53
CA ARG A 82 16.90 7.22 0.76
C ARG A 82 17.61 6.66 1.99
N VAL A 83 16.86 6.27 3.02
CA VAL A 83 17.40 5.60 4.22
C VAL A 83 17.93 4.22 3.82
N ASP A 84 17.07 3.43 3.18
CA ASP A 84 17.36 2.11 2.64
C ASP A 84 16.36 1.82 1.51
N SER A 85 16.84 1.37 0.35
CA SER A 85 15.99 1.09 -0.81
C SER A 85 14.95 -0.01 -0.55
N LYS A 86 15.12 -0.80 0.51
CA LYS A 86 14.17 -1.83 0.94
C LYS A 86 13.17 -1.34 1.99
N LEU A 87 13.35 -0.14 2.57
CA LEU A 87 12.50 0.32 3.67
C LEU A 87 11.05 0.56 3.23
N ALA A 88 10.82 1.29 2.14
CA ALA A 88 9.44 1.54 1.67
C ALA A 88 8.68 0.24 1.32
N PRO A 89 9.27 -0.72 0.55
CA PRO A 89 8.67 -2.04 0.37
C PRO A 89 8.42 -2.79 1.69
N LYS A 90 9.35 -2.72 2.65
CA LYS A 90 9.20 -3.37 3.96
C LYS A 90 8.02 -2.78 4.75
N VAL A 91 7.85 -1.46 4.75
CA VAL A 91 6.73 -0.77 5.43
C VAL A 91 5.39 -1.13 4.78
N ASN A 92 5.33 -1.22 3.44
CA ASN A 92 4.14 -1.66 2.72
C ASN A 92 3.81 -3.15 3.01
N HIS A 93 4.81 -4.02 3.08
CA HIS A 93 4.62 -5.42 3.48
C HIS A 93 4.09 -5.53 4.92
N GLU A 94 4.66 -4.76 5.86
CA GLU A 94 4.19 -4.71 7.25
C GLU A 94 2.73 -4.21 7.34
N PHE A 95 2.35 -3.21 6.54
CA PHE A 95 0.96 -2.79 6.41
C PHE A 95 0.05 -3.96 6.01
N LEU A 96 0.41 -4.69 4.94
CA LEU A 96 -0.41 -5.80 4.45
C LEU A 96 -0.54 -6.91 5.51
N MET A 97 0.57 -7.27 6.17
CA MET A 97 0.55 -8.29 7.22
C MET A 97 -0.36 -7.90 8.38
N LYS A 98 -0.32 -6.64 8.85
CA LYS A 98 -1.26 -6.16 9.87
C LYS A 98 -2.71 -6.24 9.42
N GLN A 99 -3.00 -5.91 8.16
CA GLN A 99 -4.38 -6.03 7.66
C GLN A 99 -4.87 -7.47 7.56
N ILE A 100 -3.96 -8.42 7.28
CA ILE A 100 -4.26 -9.85 7.33
C ILE A 100 -4.51 -10.30 8.78
N GLU A 101 -3.68 -9.87 9.72
CA GLU A 101 -3.81 -10.19 11.16
C GLU A 101 -5.09 -9.62 11.78
N ASP A 102 -5.46 -8.40 11.41
CA ASP A 102 -6.71 -7.74 11.79
C ASP A 102 -7.96 -8.39 11.16
N GLY A 103 -7.78 -9.38 10.26
CA GLY A 103 -8.87 -10.10 9.60
C GLY A 103 -9.68 -9.21 8.65
N LYS A 104 -9.03 -8.26 7.97
CA LYS A 104 -9.72 -7.35 7.05
C LYS A 104 -10.17 -8.04 5.76
N ASP A 105 -11.25 -7.52 5.19
CA ASP A 105 -11.65 -7.86 3.82
C ASP A 105 -10.75 -7.13 2.82
N PHE A 106 -10.38 -7.78 1.72
CA PHE A 106 -9.55 -7.18 0.69
C PHE A 106 -10.30 -7.01 -0.63
N ILE A 107 -10.43 -5.77 -1.08
CA ILE A 107 -10.89 -5.42 -2.43
C ILE A 107 -9.69 -4.99 -3.26
N LEU A 108 -9.63 -5.46 -4.50
CA LEU A 108 -8.54 -5.16 -5.42
C LEU A 108 -9.09 -4.45 -6.65
N VAL A 109 -8.66 -3.22 -6.88
CA VAL A 109 -9.12 -2.42 -8.03
C VAL A 109 -8.38 -2.76 -9.32
N SER A 110 -7.22 -3.39 -9.19
CA SER A 110 -6.37 -3.81 -10.29
C SER A 110 -6.46 -5.32 -10.52
N ASN A 111 -6.32 -5.79 -11.75
CA ASN A 111 -6.40 -7.23 -12.03
C ASN A 111 -5.22 -7.99 -11.39
N PRO A 112 -5.45 -8.88 -10.41
CA PRO A 112 -4.38 -9.57 -9.68
C PRO A 112 -3.62 -10.56 -10.56
N TYR A 113 -4.27 -11.19 -11.54
CA TYR A 113 -3.63 -12.15 -12.44
C TYR A 113 -2.69 -11.51 -13.45
N LYS A 114 -2.77 -10.19 -13.64
CA LYS A 114 -1.88 -9.43 -14.53
C LYS A 114 -0.75 -8.72 -13.78
N ALA A 115 -0.76 -8.70 -12.44
CA ALA A 115 0.17 -7.93 -11.62
C ALA A 115 1.62 -8.25 -11.90
N LYS A 116 1.98 -9.52 -11.80
CA LYS A 116 3.35 -9.97 -12.03
C LYS A 116 3.84 -9.68 -13.45
N ALA A 117 2.98 -9.88 -14.45
CA ALA A 117 3.34 -9.63 -15.84
C ALA A 117 3.55 -8.12 -16.13
N ILE A 118 2.71 -7.25 -15.57
CA ILE A 118 2.84 -5.80 -15.70
C ILE A 118 4.11 -5.31 -14.98
N ALA A 119 4.34 -5.78 -13.75
CA ALA A 119 5.53 -5.45 -12.98
C ALA A 119 6.81 -5.84 -13.73
N ASN A 120 6.89 -7.06 -14.25
CA ASN A 120 8.07 -7.54 -14.96
C ASN A 120 8.33 -6.79 -16.29
N SER A 121 7.27 -6.41 -17.01
CA SER A 121 7.41 -5.77 -18.33
C SER A 121 7.61 -4.25 -18.27
N THR A 122 7.14 -3.59 -17.21
CA THR A 122 7.11 -2.12 -17.14
C THR A 122 7.79 -1.54 -15.90
N GLY A 123 8.10 -2.36 -14.89
CA GLY A 123 8.52 -1.89 -13.56
C GLY A 123 7.40 -1.21 -12.75
N LYS A 124 6.20 -1.05 -13.30
CA LYS A 124 5.06 -0.46 -12.60
C LYS A 124 4.33 -1.50 -11.76
N GLY A 125 3.85 -1.10 -10.59
CA GLY A 125 3.01 -1.97 -9.78
C GLY A 125 3.75 -3.13 -9.11
N VAL A 126 5.07 -3.03 -8.95
CA VAL A 126 5.89 -4.04 -8.26
C VAL A 126 5.34 -4.30 -6.85
N SER A 127 5.06 -3.25 -6.07
CA SER A 127 4.47 -3.38 -4.74
C SER A 127 3.13 -4.13 -4.77
N TYR A 128 2.24 -3.81 -5.72
CA TYR A 128 0.98 -4.54 -5.85
C TYR A 128 1.19 -6.01 -6.25
N ALA A 129 2.15 -6.32 -7.12
CA ALA A 129 2.47 -7.71 -7.44
C ALA A 129 2.97 -8.48 -6.20
N ASP A 130 3.83 -7.85 -5.38
CA ASP A 130 4.31 -8.42 -4.12
C ASP A 130 3.19 -8.58 -3.09
N GLU A 131 2.23 -7.65 -3.04
CA GLU A 131 1.02 -7.76 -2.22
C GLU A 131 0.16 -8.96 -2.63
N ILE A 132 -0.03 -9.19 -3.94
CA ILE A 132 -0.77 -10.36 -4.45
C ILE A 132 -0.06 -11.68 -4.11
N ASP A 133 1.26 -11.74 -4.29
CA ASP A 133 2.06 -12.91 -3.90
C ASP A 133 1.97 -13.14 -2.38
N THR A 134 2.00 -12.08 -1.56
CA THR A 134 1.86 -12.14 -0.10
C THR A 134 0.49 -12.65 0.33
N LEU A 135 -0.60 -12.16 -0.25
CA LEU A 135 -1.96 -12.64 0.01
C LEU A 135 -2.09 -14.14 -0.33
N SER A 136 -1.60 -14.55 -1.50
CA SER A 136 -1.61 -15.95 -1.92
C SER A 136 -0.83 -16.85 -0.96
N ASN A 137 0.36 -16.42 -0.53
CA ASN A 137 1.19 -17.15 0.43
C ASN A 137 0.53 -17.28 1.82
N ASN A 138 -0.35 -16.35 2.17
CA ASN A 138 -1.16 -16.38 3.39
C ASN A 138 -2.50 -17.13 3.23
N GLY A 139 -2.70 -17.81 2.09
CA GLY A 139 -3.85 -18.68 1.83
C GLY A 139 -5.08 -17.99 1.24
N TYR A 140 -4.96 -16.72 0.85
CA TYR A 140 -6.05 -16.03 0.17
C TYR A 140 -6.17 -16.50 -1.28
N LYS A 141 -7.41 -16.63 -1.75
CA LYS A 141 -7.75 -16.81 -3.17
C LYS A 141 -8.32 -15.50 -3.70
N THR A 142 -8.17 -15.26 -5.00
CA THR A 142 -8.74 -14.10 -5.67
C THR A 142 -9.83 -14.52 -6.64
N GLU A 143 -10.86 -13.69 -6.77
CA GLU A 143 -11.91 -13.86 -7.77
C GLU A 143 -12.50 -12.52 -8.20
N LYS A 144 -13.22 -12.55 -9.32
CA LYS A 144 -13.91 -11.36 -9.83
C LYS A 144 -15.04 -10.99 -8.86
N TYR A 145 -15.14 -9.72 -8.51
CA TYR A 145 -16.15 -9.19 -7.59
C TYR A 145 -16.68 -7.88 -8.17
N GLU A 146 -17.82 -7.97 -8.86
CA GLU A 146 -18.40 -6.86 -9.65
C GLU A 146 -17.35 -6.28 -10.62
N ASP A 147 -17.19 -4.96 -10.64
CA ASP A 147 -16.18 -4.27 -11.45
C ASP A 147 -14.75 -4.44 -10.90
N PHE A 148 -14.61 -4.94 -9.67
CA PHE A 148 -13.34 -5.14 -8.98
C PHE A 148 -12.99 -6.63 -8.86
N TRP A 149 -12.06 -6.92 -7.95
CA TRP A 149 -11.69 -8.25 -7.49
C TRP A 149 -11.75 -8.26 -5.97
N ARG A 150 -11.86 -9.44 -5.38
CA ARG A 150 -11.69 -9.61 -3.93
C ARG A 150 -10.65 -10.68 -3.66
N ALA A 151 -9.91 -10.52 -2.56
CA ALA A 151 -9.14 -11.61 -1.97
C ALA A 151 -9.87 -12.13 -0.73
N TYR A 152 -10.08 -13.44 -0.65
CA TYR A 152 -10.82 -14.09 0.43
C TYR A 152 -10.10 -15.35 0.91
N LYS A 153 -10.38 -15.77 2.12
CA LYS A 153 -9.81 -16.97 2.74
C LYS A 153 -10.90 -17.88 3.28
#